data_AF-A0A0E0IKP0-F1
#
_entry.id   AF-A0A0E0IKP0-F1
#
_cell.length_a   1.000
_cell.length_b   1.000
_cell.length_c   1.000
_cell.angle_alpha   90.00
_cell.angle_beta   90.00
_cell.angle_gamma   90.00
#
_symmetry.space_group_name_H-M   'P 1'
#
loop_
_entity.id
_entity.type
_entity.pdbx_description
1 polymer ?
#
loop_
_entity_poly.entity_id
_entity_poly.type
_entity_poly.pdbx_seq_one_letter_code
_entity_poly.pdbx_strand_id
1 'polypeptide(L)'
;MLLFDDVEPCISGPKSPHDRVPLKEMKSDWHACLDSNFKDNLLKSNSVVLAAICSYTNTSNPSVIIGAGLVAKKAFCEDVTPFHEG
;
A
#
# COMPACT_ATOMS: atom_id res chain seq x y z
N MET A 1 -0.80 15.58 -21.89
CA MET A 1 0.47 14.88 -22.14
C MET A 1 1.09 14.65 -20.78
N LEU A 2 1.40 13.40 -20.43
CA LEU A 2 2.08 13.08 -19.16
C LEU A 2 3.55 12.83 -19.48
N LEU A 3 4.45 13.48 -18.75
CA LEU A 3 5.89 13.21 -18.82
C LEU A 3 6.25 12.14 -17.79
N PHE A 4 7.36 11.43 -18.00
CA PHE A 4 7.84 10.45 -17.02
C PHE A 4 8.17 11.09 -15.67
N ASP A 5 8.59 12.36 -15.68
CA ASP A 5 8.89 13.13 -14.47
C ASP A 5 7.64 13.46 -13.64
N ASP A 6 6.44 13.35 -14.23
CA ASP A 6 5.17 13.59 -13.54
C ASP A 6 4.67 12.33 -12.79
N VAL A 7 5.33 11.18 -12.96
CA VAL A 7 4.88 9.90 -12.38
C VAL A 7 5.34 9.81 -10.93
N GLU A 8 4.40 9.52 -10.04
CA GLU A 8 4.68 9.26 -8.62
C GLU A 8 4.02 7.96 -8.13
N PRO A 9 4.59 7.31 -7.10
CA PRO A 9 3.97 6.16 -6.45
C PRO A 9 2.61 6.52 -5.84
N CYS A 10 1.59 5.72 -6.15
CA CYS A 10 0.24 5.88 -5.61
C CYS A 10 -0.39 4.53 -5.28
N ILE A 11 -1.44 4.56 -4.46
CA ILE A 11 -2.34 3.44 -4.16
C ILE A 11 -3.75 3.79 -4.63
N SER A 12 -4.59 2.78 -4.84
CA SER A 12 -6.00 2.95 -5.18
C SER A 12 -6.93 2.47 -4.06
N GLY A 13 -8.04 3.18 -3.84
CA GLY A 13 -9.01 2.90 -2.76
C GLY A 13 -9.17 4.08 -1.80
N PRO A 14 -9.82 3.89 -0.63
CA PRO A 14 -10.32 2.63 -0.07
C PRO A 14 -11.74 2.22 -0.53
N LYS A 15 -12.51 3.12 -1.16
CA LYS A 15 -13.93 2.88 -1.51
C LYS A 15 -14.11 2.41 -2.96
N SER A 16 -13.33 2.94 -3.89
CA SER A 16 -13.42 2.62 -5.31
C SER A 16 -12.02 2.44 -5.92
N PRO A 17 -11.85 1.54 -6.91
CA PRO A 17 -10.58 1.36 -7.61
C PRO A 17 -10.12 2.60 -8.40
N HIS A 18 -11.04 3.52 -8.70
CA HIS A 18 -10.72 4.77 -9.40
C HIS A 18 -10.17 5.85 -8.47
N ASP A 19 -10.29 5.67 -7.16
CA ASP A 19 -9.78 6.62 -6.17
C ASP A 19 -8.26 6.49 -6.13
N ARG A 20 -7.53 7.48 -6.66
CA ARG A 20 -6.05 7.51 -6.67
C ARG A 20 -5.55 8.32 -5.48
N VAL A 21 -4.71 7.72 -4.65
CA VAL A 21 -4.08 8.37 -3.49
C VAL A 21 -2.56 8.30 -3.65
N PRO A 22 -1.86 9.44 -3.80
CA PRO A 22 -0.40 9.47 -3.76
C PRO A 22 0.13 8.83 -2.46
N LEU A 23 1.19 8.03 -2.52
CA LEU A 23 1.70 7.33 -1.32
C LEU A 23 2.11 8.30 -0.20
N LYS A 24 2.54 9.52 -0.55
CA LYS A 24 2.88 10.59 0.40
C LYS A 24 1.69 11.06 1.22
N GLU A 25 0.48 10.95 0.66
CA GLU A 25 -0.78 11.44 1.24
C GLU A 25 -1.62 10.33 1.88
N MET A 26 -1.19 9.06 1.73
CA MET A 26 -1.92 7.88 2.21
C MET A 26 -2.33 7.99 3.68
N LYS A 27 -1.46 8.50 4.55
CA LYS A 27 -1.74 8.63 5.99
C LYS A 27 -2.87 9.63 6.26
N SER A 28 -2.82 10.81 5.64
CA SER A 28 -3.85 11.85 5.81
C SER A 28 -5.18 11.40 5.22
N ASP A 29 -5.15 10.78 4.04
CA ASP A 29 -6.36 10.27 3.36
C ASP A 29 -7.06 9.18 4.19
N TRP A 30 -6.29 8.24 4.75
CA TRP A 30 -6.81 7.20 5.64
C TRP A 30 -7.51 7.78 6.87
N HIS A 31 -6.89 8.75 7.55
CA HIS A 31 -7.50 9.38 8.72
C HIS A 31 -8.80 10.12 8.38
N ALA A 32 -8.85 10.84 7.26
CA ALA A 32 -10.08 11.48 6.79
C ALA A 32 -11.19 10.47 6.46
N CYS A 33 -10.84 9.30 5.92
CA CYS A 33 -11.78 8.22 5.65
C CYS A 33 -12.33 7.56 6.92
N LEU A 34 -11.51 7.42 7.98
CA LEU A 34 -11.93 6.85 9.26
C LEU A 34 -12.97 7.74 9.97
N ASP A 35 -12.69 9.05 10.07
CA ASP A 35 -13.55 10.01 10.77
C ASP A 35 -14.95 10.14 10.15
N SER A 36 -15.08 9.84 8.86
CA SER A 36 -16.33 9.96 8.11
C SER A 36 -17.22 8.72 8.12
N ASN A 37 -16.71 7.52 8.46
CA ASN A 37 -17.47 6.26 8.24
C ASN A 37 -17.47 5.26 9.42
N PHE A 38 -16.58 5.38 10.41
CA PHE A 38 -16.45 4.39 11.48
C PHE A 38 -16.43 5.04 12.87
N LYS A 39 -17.61 5.20 13.49
CA LYS A 39 -17.74 5.61 14.90
C LYS A 39 -17.55 4.45 15.89
N ASP A 40 -17.41 3.23 15.40
CA ASP A 40 -17.29 2.03 16.23
C ASP A 40 -15.81 1.67 16.41
N ASN A 41 -15.32 1.89 17.64
CA ASN A 41 -13.93 1.80 18.09
C ASN A 41 -13.28 0.39 18.01
N LEU A 42 -13.77 -0.53 17.17
CA LEU A 42 -13.29 -1.93 17.16
C LEU A 42 -12.08 -2.16 16.24
N LEU A 43 -11.85 -1.29 15.25
CA LEU A 43 -10.67 -1.33 14.35
C LEU A 43 -9.87 -0.03 14.45
N LYS A 44 -9.40 0.32 15.67
CA LYS A 44 -8.46 1.44 15.88
C LYS A 44 -7.03 1.16 15.38
N SER A 45 -6.78 -0.01 14.84
CA SER A 45 -5.43 -0.40 14.46
C SER A 45 -5.13 0.07 13.05
N ASN A 46 -4.14 0.96 12.89
CA ASN A 46 -3.54 1.33 11.60
C ASN A 46 -2.74 0.16 10.98
N SER A 47 -3.17 -1.07 11.21
CA SER A 47 -2.48 -2.29 10.84
C SER A 47 -3.03 -2.86 9.55
N VAL A 48 -2.13 -3.30 8.69
CA VAL A 48 -2.46 -4.10 7.52
C VAL A 48 -2.70 -5.54 7.96
N VAL A 49 -3.96 -5.99 7.88
CA VAL A 49 -4.33 -7.38 8.25
C VAL A 49 -4.22 -8.36 7.08
N LEU A 50 -4.18 -7.83 5.85
CA LEU A 50 -4.01 -8.61 4.63
C LEU A 50 -3.10 -7.84 3.67
N ALA A 51 -1.99 -8.47 3.30
CA ALA A 51 -1.12 -8.01 2.24
C ALA A 51 -0.93 -9.16 1.24
N ALA A 52 -1.44 -8.99 0.03
CA ALA A 52 -1.40 -10.04 -0.99
C ALA A 52 -0.94 -9.46 -2.34
N ILE A 53 0.03 -10.14 -2.97
CA ILE A 53 0.40 -9.87 -4.35
C ILE A 53 -0.51 -10.74 -5.22
N CYS A 54 -1.53 -10.12 -5.82
CA CYS A 54 -2.55 -10.81 -6.59
C CYS A 54 -2.82 -10.11 -7.93
N SER A 55 -3.56 -10.81 -8.79
CA SER A 55 -3.97 -10.42 -10.15
C SER A 55 -2.85 -10.46 -11.21
N TYR A 56 -3.27 -10.63 -12.47
CA TYR A 56 -2.38 -10.75 -13.63
C TYR A 56 -1.60 -9.46 -13.92
N THR A 57 -2.18 -8.28 -13.72
CA THR A 57 -1.59 -6.99 -14.15
C THR A 57 -0.19 -6.75 -13.58
N ASN A 58 0.04 -7.11 -12.31
CA ASN A 58 1.34 -6.95 -11.65
C ASN A 58 2.16 -8.25 -11.65
N THR A 59 1.51 -9.42 -11.61
CA THR A 59 2.22 -10.72 -11.61
C THR A 59 2.78 -11.10 -12.97
N SER A 60 2.19 -10.61 -14.06
CA SER A 60 2.69 -10.83 -15.42
C SER A 60 3.88 -9.96 -15.79
N ASN A 61 4.25 -9.00 -14.93
CA ASN A 61 5.38 -8.10 -15.15
C ASN A 61 6.60 -8.57 -14.32
N PRO A 62 7.62 -9.20 -14.93
CA PRO A 62 8.76 -9.74 -14.20
C PRO A 62 9.54 -8.68 -13.43
N SER A 63 9.64 -7.45 -13.95
CA SER A 63 10.36 -6.36 -13.29
C SER A 63 9.74 -6.00 -11.94
N VAL A 64 8.41 -6.02 -11.83
CA VAL A 64 7.70 -5.71 -10.58
C VAL A 64 7.89 -6.82 -9.55
N ILE A 65 7.77 -8.09 -9.96
CA ILE A 65 7.92 -9.23 -9.05
C ILE A 65 9.36 -9.41 -8.57
N ILE A 66 10.34 -9.23 -9.46
CA ILE A 66 11.77 -9.21 -9.07
C ILE A 66 12.03 -8.03 -8.12
N GLY A 67 11.47 -6.85 -8.40
CA GLY A 67 11.55 -5.69 -7.52
C GLY A 67 11.01 -5.99 -6.11
N ALA A 68 9.84 -6.62 -6.03
CA ALA A 68 9.24 -7.04 -4.74
C ALA A 68 10.14 -8.04 -3.99
N GLY A 69 10.73 -9.02 -4.68
CA GLY A 69 11.67 -9.97 -4.08
C GLY A 69 12.96 -9.31 -3.56
N LEU A 70 13.48 -8.31 -4.28
CA LEU A 70 14.66 -7.55 -3.83
C LEU A 70 14.34 -6.70 -2.59
N VAL A 71 13.15 -6.09 -2.53
CA VAL A 71 12.68 -5.37 -1.34
C VAL A 71 12.57 -6.32 -0.15
N ALA A 72 11.98 -7.51 -0.34
CA ALA A 72 11.87 -8.52 0.71
C ALA A 72 13.25 -9.00 1.19
N LYS A 73 14.19 -9.26 0.27
CA LYS A 73 15.56 -9.63 0.62
C LYS A 73 16.25 -8.54 1.45
N LYS A 74 16.11 -7.27 1.03
CA LYS A 74 16.68 -6.14 1.78
C LYS A 74 16.06 -6.02 3.17
N ALA A 75 14.73 -6.09 3.28
CA ALA A 75 14.03 -6.04 4.56
C ALA A 75 14.51 -7.15 5.50
N PHE A 76 14.65 -8.39 5.01
CA PHE A 76 15.16 -9.50 5.79
C PHE A 76 16.61 -9.28 6.26
N CYS A 77 17.49 -8.72 5.42
CA CYS A 77 18.85 -8.40 5.81
C CYS A 77 18.95 -7.29 6.87
N GLU A 78 17.92 -6.45 7.00
CA GLU A 78 17.80 -5.39 8.01
C GLU A 78 16.98 -5.86 9.23
N ASP A 79 16.77 -7.18 9.37
CA ASP A 79 15.93 -7.80 10.41
C ASP A 79 14.49 -7.25 10.49
N VAL A 80 13.96 -6.75 9.36
CA VAL A 80 12.57 -6.27 9.24
C VAL A 80 11.66 -7.44 8.86
N THR A 81 10.81 -7.85 9.80
CA THR A 81 9.77 -8.86 9.59
C THR A 81 8.43 -8.24 9.20
N PRO A 82 7.59 -8.94 8.41
CA PRO A 82 6.28 -8.43 7.96
C PRO A 82 5.26 -8.28 9.09
N PHE A 83 5.49 -8.98 10.21
CA PHE A 83 4.72 -8.82 11.43
C PHE A 83 5.58 -8.09 12.44
N HIS A 84 5.01 -7.05 13.04
CA HIS A 84 5.54 -6.44 14.25
C HIS A 84 4.72 -7.02 15.41
N GLU A 85 5.36 -7.83 16.27
CA GLU A 85 4.76 -8.16 17.56
C GLU A 85 4.71 -6.86 18.37
N GLY A 86 3.52 -6.30 18.52
CA GLY A 86 3.25 -5.21 19.46
C GLY A 86 3.03 -5.76 20.87
#